data_AF-A0A945KS08-F1
#
_entry.id   AF-A0A945KS08-F1
#
_cell.length_a   1.000
_cell.length_b   1.000
_cell.length_c   1.000
_cell.angle_alpha   90.00
_cell.angle_beta   90.00
_cell.angle_gamma   90.00
#
_symmetry.space_group_name_H-M   'P 1'
#
loop_
_entity.id
_entity.type
_entity.pdbx_description
1 polymer ?
#
loop_
_entity_poly.entity_id
_entity_poly.type
_entity_poly.pdbx_seq_one_letter_code
_entity_poly.pdbx_strand_id
1 'polypeptide(L)'
;MQGRTQRRLAAIVAADVVGYSRLMGMDEAGTLAALRQHRAELIDPAIAEFGGRIVKTMGDGLLLEFPSVVDAVQCALQVQNAMAARNENIAEDRRIVFRIGINLGDIIIDGDDIHGDGINIAARLEGLAEPGGICISRRVHEDVQDRLADEFADGGKQTLKNIARPVQVWRWSSSGTQQTIQEETEAQPLPDKPSIAVLPFDNMSGDGEQEYFADGITEDIITELSRFREFLVIARNSTFVYKGAAMDLTAVARELNARYIVEGSVRKAGNRVRVTAQLIEGTTNTHLWADRFDGDLTDIFALQDEITAAIVRAVAPRFVQAEVERSAKLSETQLSSWDSLLRARALLAALDREGVGEAMPLLRTAIRQDPRNAQAHSWLAYALFLSSAFGWFGDPDISRDEAVSFARQAVSIDPDDALSHVVLGLIEASATNDMQAAARAYERALGINPNFAMAYGFMGGNQAVLGNFAAARTHLDQALRLSPRDPSAGLWQILYNIGLFGAERYDDVVSGADEAIRSNPDFAGLYRQRAAALAKLGRIEEARNDIKQVLRLDPDITIKIMRGTPFWLDVEPFLDALREAGLPEE
;
A
#
# COMPACT_ATOMS: atom_id res chain seq x y z
N MET A 1 -18.96 -3.92 51.26
CA MET A 1 -19.97 -3.23 50.42
C MET A 1 -19.38 -3.11 49.03
N GLN A 2 -19.82 -3.94 48.07
CA GLN A 2 -19.44 -3.79 46.66
C GLN A 2 -20.12 -2.52 46.12
N GLY A 3 -19.34 -1.61 45.55
CA GLY A 3 -19.83 -0.37 44.96
C GLY A 3 -20.84 -0.68 43.86
N ARG A 4 -22.06 -0.15 44.00
CA ARG A 4 -23.14 -0.34 43.03
C ARG A 4 -22.79 0.48 41.79
N THR A 5 -22.51 -0.17 40.67
CA THR A 5 -22.27 0.48 39.37
C THR A 5 -23.43 1.43 39.05
N GLN A 6 -23.16 2.73 38.96
CA GLN A 6 -24.19 3.74 38.78
C GLN A 6 -24.52 3.86 37.29
N ARG A 7 -25.69 3.34 36.89
CA ARG A 7 -26.25 3.50 35.54
C ARG A 7 -27.23 4.66 35.51
N ARG A 8 -27.14 5.51 34.49
CA ARG A 8 -28.12 6.56 34.22
C ARG A 8 -28.34 6.74 32.72
N LEU A 9 -29.51 7.23 32.35
CA LEU A 9 -29.83 7.63 30.98
C LEU A 9 -29.25 9.04 30.75
N ALA A 10 -28.54 9.25 29.64
CA ALA A 10 -27.99 10.56 29.28
C ALA A 10 -27.98 10.77 27.76
N ALA A 11 -27.99 12.04 27.34
CA ALA A 11 -27.77 12.41 25.95
C ALA A 11 -26.27 12.46 25.68
N ILE A 12 -25.81 11.70 24.70
CA ILE A 12 -24.40 11.53 24.35
C ILE A 12 -24.19 12.19 22.99
N VAL A 13 -23.20 13.08 22.92
CA VAL A 13 -22.81 13.77 21.69
C VAL A 13 -21.39 13.38 21.34
N ALA A 14 -21.20 12.84 20.15
CA ALA A 14 -19.89 12.64 19.54
C ALA A 14 -19.70 13.71 18.45
N ALA A 15 -18.54 14.35 18.43
CA ALA A 15 -18.18 15.30 17.38
C ALA A 15 -16.75 15.08 16.90
N ASP A 16 -16.49 15.26 15.61
CA ASP A 16 -15.17 15.07 14.99
C ASP A 16 -14.89 16.10 13.90
N VAL A 17 -13.61 16.38 13.63
CA VAL A 17 -13.19 17.36 12.61
C VAL A 17 -12.97 16.68 11.27
N VAL A 18 -13.69 17.13 10.25
CA VAL A 18 -13.60 16.57 8.90
C VAL A 18 -12.21 16.80 8.29
N GLY A 19 -11.50 15.70 8.00
CA GLY A 19 -10.21 15.73 7.32
C GLY A 19 -9.09 16.34 8.17
N TYR A 20 -9.14 16.18 9.49
CA TYR A 20 -8.15 16.74 10.41
C TYR A 20 -6.70 16.36 10.06
N SER A 21 -6.42 15.11 9.70
CA SER A 21 -5.07 14.69 9.29
C SER A 21 -4.53 15.45 8.07
N ARG A 22 -5.42 15.82 7.13
CA ARG A 22 -5.06 16.64 5.96
C ARG A 22 -4.74 18.08 6.40
N LEU A 23 -5.54 18.67 7.28
CA LEU A 23 -5.31 20.02 7.81
C LEU A 23 -3.97 20.09 8.56
N MET A 24 -3.70 19.08 9.41
CA MET A 24 -2.43 18.96 10.14
C MET A 24 -1.22 18.79 9.22
N GLY A 25 -1.36 18.05 8.11
CA GLY A 25 -0.29 17.90 7.12
C GLY A 25 0.02 19.18 6.32
N MET A 26 -0.94 20.10 6.21
CA MET A 26 -0.76 21.38 5.52
C MET A 26 -0.16 22.47 6.43
N ASP A 27 -0.67 22.59 7.65
CA ASP A 27 -0.22 23.57 8.64
C ASP A 27 -0.57 23.08 10.05
N GLU A 28 0.35 22.33 10.66
CA GLU A 28 0.19 21.75 11.99
C GLU A 28 -0.06 22.81 13.07
N ALA A 29 0.78 23.85 13.10
CA ALA A 29 0.72 24.89 14.12
C ALA A 29 -0.52 25.77 13.97
N GLY A 30 -0.86 26.16 12.73
CA GLY A 30 -2.04 26.97 12.44
C GLY A 30 -3.34 26.22 12.72
N THR A 31 -3.43 24.95 12.33
CA THR A 31 -4.63 24.11 12.56
C THR A 31 -4.88 23.91 14.05
N LEU A 32 -3.84 23.59 14.83
CA LEU A 32 -3.98 23.40 16.27
C LEU A 32 -4.35 24.71 16.99
N ALA A 33 -3.79 25.84 16.57
CA ALA A 33 -4.12 27.15 17.13
C ALA A 33 -5.58 27.53 16.82
N ALA A 34 -6.03 27.34 15.57
CA ALA A 34 -7.40 27.61 15.16
C ALA A 34 -8.41 26.73 15.92
N LEU A 35 -8.14 25.42 16.03
CA LEU A 35 -9.00 24.50 16.79
C LEU A 35 -9.09 24.90 18.27
N ARG A 36 -7.97 25.25 18.90
CA ARG A 36 -7.94 25.76 20.29
C ARG A 36 -8.75 27.04 20.44
N GLN A 37 -8.67 27.95 19.47
CA GLN A 37 -9.44 29.20 19.49
C GLN A 37 -10.95 28.93 19.35
N HIS A 38 -11.37 28.08 18.41
CA HIS A 38 -12.78 27.67 18.27
C HIS A 38 -13.30 27.01 19.55
N ARG A 39 -12.49 26.19 20.21
CA ARG A 39 -12.85 25.59 21.50
C ARG A 39 -13.05 26.63 22.59
N ALA A 40 -12.08 27.52 22.79
CA ALA A 40 -12.14 28.51 23.87
C ALA A 40 -13.24 29.57 23.68
N GLU A 41 -13.51 30.00 22.43
CA GLU A 41 -14.41 31.12 22.16
C GLU A 41 -15.84 30.70 21.81
N LEU A 42 -16.07 29.46 21.41
CA LEU A 42 -17.37 29.01 20.90
C LEU A 42 -17.81 27.68 21.51
N ILE A 43 -17.01 26.61 21.34
CA ILE A 43 -17.47 25.25 21.64
C ILE A 43 -17.60 25.03 23.15
N ASP A 44 -16.54 25.28 23.92
CA ASP A 44 -16.56 25.07 25.38
C ASP A 44 -17.57 25.99 26.10
N PRO A 45 -17.72 27.30 25.73
CA PRO A 45 -18.78 28.15 26.26
C PRO A 45 -20.20 27.66 25.91
N ALA A 46 -20.45 27.22 24.68
CA ALA A 46 -21.77 26.69 24.28
C ALA A 46 -22.09 25.41 25.08
N ILE A 47 -21.13 24.49 25.22
CA ILE A 47 -21.33 23.28 26.04
C ILE A 47 -21.70 23.65 27.48
N ALA A 48 -21.03 24.62 28.08
CA ALA A 48 -21.33 25.08 29.44
C ALA A 48 -22.70 25.76 29.55
N GLU A 49 -23.07 26.59 28.57
CA GLU A 49 -24.37 27.29 28.50
C GLU A 49 -25.54 26.30 28.52
N PHE A 50 -25.43 25.20 27.77
CA PHE A 50 -26.44 24.14 27.68
C PHE A 50 -26.27 23.03 28.73
N GLY A 51 -25.43 23.25 29.75
CA GLY A 51 -25.25 22.31 30.87
C GLY A 51 -24.59 20.98 30.49
N GLY A 52 -23.86 20.94 29.38
CA GLY A 52 -23.08 19.79 28.93
C GLY A 52 -21.77 19.62 29.70
N ARG A 53 -21.29 18.37 29.73
CA ARG A 53 -20.00 17.98 30.31
C ARG A 53 -19.14 17.35 29.22
N ILE A 54 -17.91 17.83 29.07
CA ILE A 54 -16.90 17.15 28.24
C ILE A 54 -16.43 15.91 29.02
N VAL A 55 -16.67 14.72 28.47
CA VAL A 55 -16.22 13.46 29.06
C VAL A 55 -14.76 13.21 28.71
N LYS A 56 -14.45 13.26 27.41
CA LYS A 56 -13.09 13.10 26.90
C LYS A 56 -12.88 13.81 25.57
N THR A 57 -11.62 14.16 25.32
CA THR A 57 -11.12 14.65 24.03
C THR A 57 -10.32 13.55 23.37
N MET A 58 -10.64 13.23 22.11
CA MET A 58 -10.02 12.15 21.33
C MET A 58 -9.21 12.77 20.18
N GLY A 59 -8.15 13.52 20.52
CA GLY A 59 -7.44 14.34 19.54
C GLY A 59 -8.29 15.54 19.12
N ASP A 60 -8.80 15.50 17.89
CA ASP A 60 -9.73 16.45 17.29
C ASP A 60 -11.20 16.15 17.58
N GLY A 61 -11.50 14.94 18.05
CA GLY A 61 -12.85 14.54 18.45
C GLY A 61 -13.22 14.93 19.88
N LEU A 62 -14.52 15.12 20.12
CA LEU A 62 -15.13 15.42 21.41
C LEU A 62 -16.21 14.39 21.75
N LEU A 63 -16.18 13.87 22.97
CA LEU A 63 -17.29 13.11 23.54
C LEU A 63 -17.89 13.90 24.69
N LEU A 64 -19.18 14.22 24.58
CA LEU A 64 -19.92 15.06 25.51
C LEU A 64 -21.11 14.30 26.09
N GLU A 65 -21.45 14.65 27.32
CA GLU A 65 -22.64 14.19 28.02
C GLU A 65 -23.52 15.40 28.36
N PHE A 66 -24.82 15.30 28.06
CA PHE A 66 -25.82 16.27 28.46
C PHE A 66 -26.90 15.60 29.32
N PRO A 67 -27.40 16.29 30.36
CA PRO A 67 -28.52 15.81 31.16
C PRO A 67 -29.86 15.89 30.40
N SER A 68 -29.91 16.65 29.31
CA SER A 68 -31.12 16.96 28.54
C SER A 68 -30.83 16.79 27.04
N VAL A 69 -31.71 16.04 26.38
CA VAL A 69 -31.63 15.80 24.93
C VAL A 69 -31.85 17.09 24.14
N VAL A 70 -32.80 17.92 24.58
CA VAL A 70 -33.11 19.20 23.94
C VAL A 70 -31.90 20.11 23.97
N ASP A 71 -31.23 20.21 25.13
CA ASP A 71 -30.06 21.07 25.29
C ASP A 71 -28.87 20.56 24.47
N ALA A 72 -28.70 19.23 24.36
CA ALA A 72 -27.69 18.63 23.49
C ALA A 72 -27.89 19.01 22.01
N VAL A 73 -29.12 18.93 21.51
CA VAL A 73 -29.45 19.29 20.12
C VAL A 73 -29.29 20.79 19.88
N GLN A 74 -29.76 21.64 20.80
CA GLN A 74 -29.60 23.09 20.69
C GLN A 74 -28.14 23.52 20.71
N CYS A 75 -27.33 22.93 21.59
CA CYS A 75 -25.89 23.15 21.62
C CYS A 75 -25.24 22.78 20.26
N ALA A 76 -25.60 21.62 19.69
CA ALA A 76 -25.06 21.17 18.42
C ALA A 76 -25.44 22.11 17.26
N LEU A 77 -26.71 22.56 17.20
CA LEU A 77 -27.19 23.52 16.22
C LEU A 77 -26.48 24.87 16.33
N GLN A 78 -26.31 25.39 17.55
CA GLN A 78 -25.59 26.64 17.79
C GLN A 78 -24.13 26.54 17.34
N VAL A 79 -23.45 25.43 17.68
CA VAL A 79 -22.05 25.21 17.27
C VAL A 79 -21.93 25.10 15.76
N GLN A 80 -22.77 24.31 15.08
CA GLN A 80 -22.69 24.15 13.63
C GLN A 80 -22.98 25.46 12.88
N ASN A 81 -24.01 26.21 13.28
CA ASN A 81 -24.33 27.49 12.67
C ASN A 81 -23.22 28.53 12.87
N ALA A 82 -22.67 28.63 14.08
CA ALA A 82 -21.59 29.57 14.36
C ALA A 82 -20.27 29.17 13.67
N MET A 83 -19.99 27.86 13.54
CA MET A 83 -18.84 27.37 12.77
C MET A 83 -19.00 27.63 11.28
N ALA A 84 -20.20 27.47 10.72
CA ALA A 84 -20.49 27.82 9.33
C ALA A 84 -20.20 29.31 9.07
N ALA A 85 -20.68 30.20 9.93
CA ALA A 85 -20.42 31.64 9.84
C ALA A 85 -18.92 31.98 9.96
N ARG A 86 -18.18 31.32 10.87
CA ARG A 86 -16.72 31.52 11.02
C ARG A 86 -15.93 31.06 9.78
N ASN A 87 -16.45 30.09 9.03
CA ASN A 87 -15.79 29.54 7.84
C ASN A 87 -16.10 30.29 6.53
N GLU A 88 -17.03 31.25 6.51
CA GLU A 88 -17.46 31.96 5.28
C GLU A 88 -16.28 32.62 4.54
N ASN A 89 -15.35 33.23 5.27
CA ASN A 89 -14.20 33.97 4.72
C ASN A 89 -12.89 33.18 4.77
N ILE A 90 -12.94 31.88 5.07
CA ILE A 90 -11.79 30.99 5.11
C ILE A 90 -11.77 30.15 3.82
N ALA A 91 -10.59 30.00 3.23
CA ALA A 91 -10.38 29.13 2.07
C ALA A 91 -10.77 27.68 2.40
N GLU A 92 -11.44 27.00 1.47
CA GLU A 92 -12.09 25.70 1.69
C GLU A 92 -11.14 24.63 2.23
N ASP A 93 -9.90 24.64 1.77
CA ASP A 93 -8.82 23.73 2.17
C ASP A 93 -8.36 23.93 3.63
N ARG A 94 -8.68 25.07 4.26
CA ARG A 94 -8.31 25.44 5.64
C ARG A 94 -9.49 25.54 6.62
N ARG A 95 -10.71 25.24 6.18
CA ARG A 95 -11.91 25.30 7.04
C ARG A 95 -11.89 24.18 8.08
N ILE A 96 -12.25 24.51 9.32
CA ILE A 96 -12.51 23.53 10.37
C ILE A 96 -14.00 23.25 10.39
N VAL A 97 -14.38 22.03 9.99
CA VAL A 97 -15.78 21.62 9.87
C VAL A 97 -16.03 20.41 10.75
N PHE A 98 -17.09 20.45 11.56
CA PHE A 98 -17.43 19.34 12.45
C PHE A 98 -18.52 18.45 11.86
N ARG A 99 -18.45 17.16 12.21
CA ARG A 99 -19.60 16.24 12.15
C ARG A 99 -20.08 16.00 13.57
N ILE A 100 -21.39 15.87 13.77
CA ILE A 100 -21.98 15.66 15.10
C ILE A 100 -23.01 14.52 15.06
N GLY A 101 -22.92 13.62 16.03
CA GLY A 101 -23.86 12.53 16.26
C GLY A 101 -24.44 12.57 17.67
N ILE A 102 -25.76 12.48 17.80
CA ILE A 102 -26.45 12.57 19.10
C ILE A 102 -27.32 11.34 19.34
N ASN A 103 -27.12 10.69 20.49
CA ASN A 103 -27.93 9.56 20.90
C ASN A 103 -28.33 9.64 22.39
N LEU A 104 -29.54 9.19 22.71
CA LEU A 104 -30.00 8.96 24.07
C LEU A 104 -29.81 7.50 24.46
N GLY A 105 -28.99 7.23 25.47
CA GLY A 105 -28.67 5.85 25.88
C GLY A 105 -28.26 5.72 27.34
N ASP A 106 -28.29 4.48 27.83
CA ASP A 106 -27.81 4.16 29.17
C ASP A 106 -26.29 4.20 29.19
N ILE A 107 -25.75 4.91 30.19
CA ILE A 107 -24.32 4.99 30.46
C ILE A 107 -24.01 4.41 31.84
N ILE A 108 -22.84 3.78 31.93
CA ILE A 108 -22.18 3.36 33.16
C ILE A 108 -21.12 4.41 33.46
N ILE A 109 -21.22 5.02 34.64
CA ILE A 109 -20.23 6.00 35.10
C ILE A 109 -19.06 5.24 35.72
N ASP A 110 -17.84 5.51 35.23
CA ASP A 110 -16.59 5.04 35.83
C ASP A 110 -15.67 6.24 36.09
N GLY A 111 -15.76 6.80 37.30
CA GLY A 111 -15.06 8.03 37.66
C GLY A 111 -15.49 9.22 36.82
N ASP A 112 -14.55 9.74 36.01
CA ASP A 112 -14.77 10.84 35.08
C ASP A 112 -15.09 10.39 33.64
N ASP A 113 -15.06 9.09 33.36
CA ASP A 113 -15.40 8.51 32.05
C ASP A 113 -16.79 7.83 32.05
N ILE A 114 -17.32 7.61 30.85
CA ILE A 114 -18.58 6.90 30.63
C ILE A 114 -18.38 5.71 29.68
N HIS A 115 -19.10 4.62 29.97
CA HIS A 115 -19.13 3.41 29.15
C HIS A 115 -20.57 3.01 28.81
N GLY A 116 -20.79 2.47 27.61
CA GLY A 116 -22.09 1.91 27.24
C GLY A 116 -22.35 1.94 25.74
N ASP A 117 -23.29 1.11 25.29
CA ASP A 117 -23.69 0.99 23.88
C ASP A 117 -24.19 2.33 23.30
N GLY A 118 -24.73 3.20 24.17
CA GLY A 118 -25.18 4.53 23.80
C GLY A 118 -24.09 5.42 23.19
N ILE A 119 -22.85 5.25 23.63
CA ILE A 119 -21.68 6.02 23.16
C ILE A 119 -21.31 5.58 21.75
N ASN A 120 -21.31 4.27 21.52
CA ASN A 120 -21.04 3.69 20.22
C ASN A 120 -22.08 4.16 19.19
N ILE A 121 -23.36 4.22 19.57
CA ILE A 121 -24.40 4.76 18.69
C ILE A 121 -24.11 6.22 18.34
N ALA A 122 -23.80 7.08 19.31
CA ALA A 122 -23.52 8.50 19.07
C ALA A 122 -22.34 8.69 18.10
N ALA A 123 -21.24 7.95 18.30
CA ALA A 123 -20.08 7.99 17.41
C ALA A 123 -20.40 7.49 15.99
N ARG A 124 -21.29 6.51 15.83
CA ARG A 124 -21.70 6.06 14.49
C ARG A 124 -22.64 7.04 13.80
N LEU A 125 -23.50 7.72 14.56
CA LEU A 125 -24.32 8.80 14.02
C LEU A 125 -23.44 9.96 13.55
N GLU A 126 -22.38 10.30 14.28
CA GLU A 126 -21.40 11.32 13.87
C GLU A 126 -20.80 10.97 12.51
N GLY A 127 -20.32 9.73 12.34
CA GLY A 127 -19.77 9.28 11.05
C GLY A 127 -20.78 9.27 9.89
N LEU A 128 -22.09 9.27 10.16
CA LEU A 128 -23.15 9.39 9.15
C LEU A 128 -23.51 10.85 8.81
N ALA A 129 -23.07 11.81 9.62
CA ALA A 129 -23.34 13.22 9.37
C ALA A 129 -22.49 13.73 8.19
N GLU A 130 -23.10 14.56 7.34
CA GLU A 130 -22.37 15.29 6.32
C GLU A 130 -21.41 16.31 6.98
N PRO A 131 -20.36 16.77 6.31
CA PRO A 131 -19.52 17.86 6.82
C PRO A 131 -20.36 19.08 7.20
N GLY A 132 -20.34 19.47 8.48
CA GLY A 132 -21.15 20.56 9.01
C GLY A 132 -22.57 20.14 9.41
N GLY A 133 -22.90 18.85 9.34
CA GLY A 133 -24.22 18.29 9.64
C GLY A 133 -24.34 17.69 11.04
N ILE A 134 -25.58 17.33 11.39
CA ILE A 134 -25.92 16.66 12.65
C ILE A 134 -26.79 15.43 12.33
N CYS A 135 -26.44 14.28 12.90
CA CYS A 135 -27.29 13.08 12.87
C CYS A 135 -27.80 12.74 14.27
N ILE A 136 -29.09 12.45 14.38
CA ILE A 136 -29.74 12.10 15.66
C ILE A 136 -30.45 10.75 15.59
N SER A 137 -30.48 10.03 16.70
CA SER A 137 -31.23 8.78 16.80
C SER A 137 -32.73 9.01 16.97
N ARG A 138 -33.53 7.96 16.74
CA ARG A 138 -34.99 7.95 16.98
C ARG A 138 -35.43 8.53 18.30
N ARG A 139 -34.81 8.09 19.38
CA ARG A 139 -35.19 8.53 20.72
C ARG A 139 -34.93 10.03 20.90
N VAL A 140 -33.84 10.52 20.32
CA VAL A 140 -33.52 11.94 20.33
C VAL A 140 -34.56 12.73 19.54
N HIS A 141 -34.91 12.27 18.33
CA HIS A 141 -35.93 12.91 17.51
C HIS A 141 -37.31 12.93 18.18
N GLU A 142 -37.74 11.81 18.78
CA GLU A 142 -39.01 11.69 19.51
C GLU A 142 -39.08 12.68 20.69
N ASP A 143 -37.96 12.89 21.41
CA ASP A 143 -37.90 13.80 22.57
C ASP A 143 -37.80 15.30 22.19
N VAL A 144 -37.40 15.63 20.96
CA VAL A 144 -37.31 17.03 20.47
C VAL A 144 -38.43 17.40 19.49
N GLN A 145 -39.39 16.49 19.27
CA GLN A 145 -40.36 16.57 18.19
C GLN A 145 -41.24 17.84 18.22
N ASP A 146 -41.59 18.32 19.42
CA ASP A 146 -42.48 19.48 19.59
C ASP A 146 -41.77 20.84 19.45
N ARG A 147 -40.43 20.85 19.32
CA ARG A 147 -39.63 22.10 19.35
C ARG A 147 -38.69 22.29 18.16
N LEU A 148 -38.14 21.20 17.61
CA LEU A 148 -37.05 21.24 16.62
C LEU A 148 -37.21 20.23 15.48
N ALA A 149 -38.34 19.52 15.37
CA ALA A 149 -38.55 18.46 14.37
C ALA A 149 -38.40 18.94 12.91
N ASP A 150 -38.90 20.15 12.62
CA ASP A 150 -38.92 20.68 11.25
C ASP A 150 -37.52 20.95 10.68
N GLU A 151 -36.49 20.95 11.54
CA GLU A 151 -35.10 21.14 11.12
C GLU A 151 -34.42 19.82 10.67
N PHE A 152 -35.00 18.66 11.00
CA PHE A 152 -34.37 17.35 10.79
C PHE A 152 -35.13 16.50 9.75
N ALA A 153 -34.47 16.19 8.64
CA ALA A 153 -35.01 15.31 7.61
C ALA A 153 -34.88 13.83 8.00
N ASP A 154 -35.87 13.01 7.64
CA ASP A 154 -35.80 11.56 7.85
C ASP A 154 -34.70 10.94 6.96
N GLY A 155 -33.68 10.38 7.61
CA GLY A 155 -32.54 9.70 6.99
C GLY A 155 -32.72 8.19 6.85
N GLY A 156 -33.89 7.64 7.20
CA GLY A 156 -34.22 6.23 7.07
C GLY A 156 -33.64 5.34 8.20
N LYS A 157 -33.92 4.04 8.11
CA LYS A 157 -33.31 3.02 8.97
C LYS A 157 -31.89 2.73 8.51
N GLN A 158 -30.92 3.06 9.34
CA GLN A 158 -29.52 2.79 9.10
C GLN A 158 -29.08 1.58 9.92
N THR A 159 -28.47 0.61 9.25
CA THR A 159 -27.83 -0.50 9.95
C THR A 159 -26.48 -0.02 10.47
N LEU A 160 -26.40 0.27 11.76
CA LEU A 160 -25.17 0.71 12.41
C LEU A 160 -24.34 -0.52 12.79
N LYS A 161 -23.03 -0.46 12.52
CA LYS A 161 -22.07 -1.52 12.87
C LYS A 161 -22.20 -1.92 14.35
N ASN A 162 -22.27 -3.23 14.62
CA ASN A 162 -22.42 -3.83 15.96
C ASN A 162 -23.73 -3.51 16.70
N ILE A 163 -24.77 -3.08 15.98
CA ILE A 163 -26.11 -2.91 16.54
C ILE A 163 -27.05 -3.87 15.84
N ALA A 164 -27.55 -4.86 16.59
CA ALA A 164 -28.38 -5.94 16.07
C ALA A 164 -29.69 -5.48 15.40
N ARG A 165 -30.09 -4.21 15.60
CA ARG A 165 -31.32 -3.64 15.04
C ARG A 165 -30.99 -2.35 14.29
N PRO A 166 -31.52 -2.15 13.07
CA PRO A 166 -31.41 -0.89 12.36
C PRO A 166 -31.91 0.28 13.22
N VAL A 167 -31.13 1.35 13.27
CA VAL A 167 -31.44 2.57 13.99
C VAL A 167 -32.03 3.57 13.00
N GLN A 168 -33.23 4.09 13.27
CA GLN A 168 -33.76 5.19 12.48
C GLN A 168 -32.95 6.46 12.78
N VAL A 169 -32.51 7.15 11.73
CA VAL A 169 -31.66 8.33 11.81
C VAL A 169 -32.37 9.52 11.20
N TRP A 170 -32.22 10.69 11.82
CA TRP A 170 -32.63 11.97 11.24
C TRP A 170 -31.42 12.85 11.07
N ARG A 171 -31.43 13.66 10.00
CA ARG A 171 -30.29 14.47 9.57
C ARG A 171 -30.64 15.95 9.50
N TRP A 172 -29.73 16.78 9.96
CA TRP A 172 -29.74 18.22 9.75
C TRP A 172 -28.54 18.62 8.90
N SER A 173 -28.76 19.55 7.97
CA SER A 173 -27.72 20.11 7.10
C SER A 173 -27.74 21.65 7.17
N SER A 174 -26.57 22.28 7.28
CA SER A 174 -26.48 23.74 7.38
C SER A 174 -26.82 24.47 6.07
N SER A 175 -26.66 23.78 4.94
CA SER A 175 -27.15 24.20 3.63
C SER A 175 -28.47 23.50 3.38
N GLY A 176 -29.55 24.25 3.15
CA GLY A 176 -30.91 23.75 2.84
C GLY A 176 -31.04 22.95 1.54
N THR A 177 -29.99 22.25 1.12
CA THR A 177 -29.96 21.33 -0.01
C THR A 177 -30.42 19.97 0.50
N GLN A 178 -31.75 19.77 0.54
CA GLN A 178 -32.33 18.43 0.65
C GLN A 178 -31.91 17.61 -0.58
N GLN A 179 -30.80 16.87 -0.49
CA GLN A 179 -30.51 15.79 -1.42
C GLN A 179 -31.06 14.50 -0.85
N THR A 180 -32.23 14.13 -1.35
CA THR A 180 -32.84 12.81 -1.17
C THR A 180 -31.89 11.77 -1.77
N ILE A 181 -31.06 11.13 -0.94
CA ILE A 181 -30.34 9.93 -1.37
C ILE A 181 -31.38 8.80 -1.42
N GLN A 182 -31.93 8.56 -2.61
CA GLN A 182 -32.65 7.33 -2.92
C GLN A 182 -31.70 6.14 -2.79
N GLU A 183 -32.19 5.09 -2.15
CA GLU A 183 -31.53 3.80 -2.00
C GLU A 183 -31.11 3.24 -3.37
N GLU A 184 -29.82 3.25 -3.65
CA GLU A 184 -29.19 2.21 -4.47
C GLU A 184 -28.37 1.36 -3.51
N THR A 185 -28.99 0.27 -3.04
CA THR A 185 -28.24 -0.91 -2.59
C THR A 185 -27.74 -1.63 -3.84
N GLU A 186 -26.90 -0.97 -4.63
CA GLU A 186 -25.93 -1.65 -5.47
C GLU A 186 -24.64 -1.70 -4.68
N ALA A 187 -24.09 -2.91 -4.54
CA ALA A 187 -22.73 -3.07 -4.05
C ALA A 187 -21.85 -2.16 -4.92
N GLN A 188 -21.32 -1.08 -4.34
CA GLN A 188 -20.37 -0.23 -5.04
C GLN A 188 -19.33 -1.16 -5.67
N PRO A 189 -19.07 -1.07 -6.98
CA PRO A 189 -18.03 -1.88 -7.59
C PRO A 189 -16.76 -1.66 -6.75
N LEU A 190 -16.14 -2.76 -6.33
CA LEU A 190 -14.83 -2.73 -5.68
C LEU A 190 -13.94 -1.77 -6.49
N PRO A 191 -13.21 -0.84 -5.84
CA PRO A 191 -12.27 0.00 -6.57
C PRO A 191 -11.42 -0.86 -7.51
N ASP A 192 -11.12 -0.34 -8.71
CA ASP A 192 -10.35 -1.05 -9.74
C ASP A 192 -9.04 -1.63 -9.17
N LYS A 193 -8.47 -0.92 -8.19
CA LYS A 193 -7.33 -1.37 -7.41
C LYS A 193 -7.77 -2.28 -6.24
N PRO A 194 -7.27 -3.52 -6.15
CA PRO A 194 -7.62 -4.49 -5.13
C PRO A 194 -7.18 -4.03 -3.74
N SER A 195 -8.10 -4.16 -2.80
CA SER A 195 -7.95 -3.78 -1.40
C SER A 195 -7.54 -4.96 -0.51
N ILE A 196 -6.74 -4.67 0.51
CA ILE A 196 -6.30 -5.64 1.51
C ILE A 196 -6.60 -5.12 2.91
N ALA A 197 -7.26 -5.94 3.73
CA ALA A 197 -7.49 -5.66 5.14
C ALA A 197 -6.60 -6.56 6.00
N VAL A 198 -5.98 -5.99 7.02
CA VAL A 198 -5.26 -6.76 8.04
C VAL A 198 -6.11 -6.78 9.30
N LEU A 199 -6.61 -7.95 9.67
CA LEU A 199 -7.39 -8.13 10.88
C LEU A 199 -6.47 -8.21 12.10
N PRO A 200 -6.93 -7.76 13.29
CA PRO A 200 -6.20 -7.93 14.53
C PRO A 200 -5.79 -9.38 14.74
N PHE A 201 -4.50 -9.62 14.96
CA PHE A 201 -4.01 -10.95 15.25
C PHE A 201 -4.55 -11.43 16.61
N ASP A 202 -5.04 -12.67 16.65
CA ASP A 202 -5.60 -13.25 17.87
C ASP A 202 -4.50 -13.58 18.88
N ASN A 203 -4.64 -13.11 20.11
CA ASN A 203 -3.78 -13.53 21.23
C ASN A 203 -4.28 -14.87 21.81
N MET A 204 -3.63 -15.97 21.45
CA MET A 204 -3.93 -17.31 21.96
C MET A 204 -3.11 -17.68 23.22
N SER A 205 -2.46 -16.72 23.85
CA SER A 205 -1.53 -16.95 24.97
C SER A 205 -2.23 -16.93 26.34
N GLY A 206 -3.47 -16.44 26.42
CA GLY A 206 -4.25 -16.33 27.66
C GLY A 206 -3.78 -15.24 28.64
N ASP A 207 -2.73 -14.49 28.27
CA ASP A 207 -2.17 -13.39 29.03
C ASP A 207 -2.49 -12.07 28.32
N GLY A 208 -3.35 -11.25 28.94
CA GLY A 208 -3.78 -9.97 28.41
C GLY A 208 -2.69 -8.89 28.43
N GLU A 209 -1.60 -9.08 29.19
CA GLU A 209 -0.45 -8.18 29.12
C GLU A 209 0.29 -8.27 27.79
N GLN A 210 0.01 -9.27 26.95
CA GLN A 210 0.69 -9.49 25.67
C GLN A 210 -0.16 -9.12 24.45
N GLU A 211 -1.34 -8.55 24.70
CA GLU A 211 -2.24 -8.07 23.67
C GLU A 211 -1.56 -7.01 22.78
N TYR A 212 -0.69 -6.17 23.38
CA TYR A 212 0.04 -5.13 22.66
C TYR A 212 0.97 -5.69 21.58
N PHE A 213 1.47 -6.92 21.73
CA PHE A 213 2.38 -7.52 20.76
C PHE A 213 1.63 -8.01 19.52
N ALA A 214 0.46 -8.63 19.71
CA ALA A 214 -0.41 -9.00 18.59
C ALA A 214 -0.96 -7.76 17.87
N ASP A 215 -1.33 -6.71 18.61
CA ASP A 215 -1.73 -5.43 18.05
C ASP A 215 -0.57 -4.75 17.30
N GLY A 216 0.64 -4.77 17.88
CA GLY A 216 1.85 -4.21 17.28
C GLY A 216 2.21 -4.87 15.95
N ILE A 217 2.19 -6.21 15.88
CA ILE A 217 2.36 -6.93 14.61
C ILE A 217 1.29 -6.51 13.60
N THR A 218 0.03 -6.39 14.02
CA THR A 218 -1.06 -5.96 13.13
C THR A 218 -0.79 -4.55 12.57
N GLU A 219 -0.41 -3.60 13.42
CA GLU A 219 -0.04 -2.23 13.02
C GLU A 219 1.11 -2.20 12.02
N ASP A 220 2.18 -2.93 12.33
CA ASP A 220 3.38 -2.91 11.53
C ASP A 220 3.11 -3.54 10.16
N ILE A 221 2.30 -4.61 10.07
CA ILE A 221 1.88 -5.17 8.79
C ILE A 221 1.06 -4.16 7.99
N ILE A 222 0.10 -3.46 8.60
CA ILE A 222 -0.67 -2.39 7.92
C ILE A 222 0.28 -1.31 7.40
N THR A 223 1.22 -0.89 8.23
CA THR A 223 2.19 0.17 7.91
C THR A 223 3.11 -0.25 6.77
N GLU A 224 3.69 -1.44 6.84
CA GLU A 224 4.61 -1.95 5.83
C GLU A 224 3.90 -2.27 4.51
N LEU A 225 2.70 -2.86 4.54
CA LEU A 225 1.90 -3.04 3.31
C LEU A 225 1.54 -1.68 2.68
N SER A 226 1.29 -0.64 3.48
CA SER A 226 0.94 0.69 2.95
C SER A 226 2.07 1.35 2.17
N ARG A 227 3.33 0.90 2.38
CA ARG A 227 4.50 1.35 1.60
C ARG A 227 4.56 0.75 0.20
N PHE A 228 3.80 -0.30 -0.07
CA PHE A 228 3.65 -0.86 -1.41
C PHE A 228 2.48 -0.19 -2.10
N ARG A 229 2.78 0.66 -3.10
CA ARG A 229 1.77 1.38 -3.90
C ARG A 229 0.84 0.45 -4.68
N GLU A 230 1.07 -0.85 -4.68
CA GLU A 230 0.20 -1.86 -5.28
C GLU A 230 -0.95 -2.31 -4.39
N PHE A 231 -0.88 -2.12 -3.07
CA PHE A 231 -1.98 -2.41 -2.16
C PHE A 231 -2.86 -1.18 -1.95
N LEU A 232 -4.17 -1.38 -1.91
CA LEU A 232 -5.09 -0.45 -1.25
C LEU A 232 -5.35 -0.99 0.17
N VAL A 233 -4.52 -0.58 1.13
CA VAL A 233 -4.60 -1.09 2.50
C VAL A 233 -5.76 -0.42 3.24
N ILE A 234 -6.64 -1.23 3.83
CA ILE A 234 -7.72 -0.75 4.68
C ILE A 234 -7.12 -0.24 5.99
N ALA A 235 -7.46 1.00 6.34
CA ALA A 235 -6.94 1.65 7.53
C ALA A 235 -7.26 0.85 8.80
N ARG A 236 -6.30 0.85 9.73
CA ARG A 236 -6.38 0.22 11.04
C ARG A 236 -7.73 0.35 11.73
N ASN A 237 -8.23 1.58 11.87
CA ASN A 237 -9.44 1.85 12.66
C ASN A 237 -10.67 1.12 12.10
N SER A 238 -10.65 0.79 10.80
CA SER A 238 -11.71 0.02 10.15
C SER A 238 -11.62 -1.48 10.43
N THR A 239 -10.42 -2.02 10.68
CA THR A 239 -10.20 -3.45 10.94
C THR A 239 -10.19 -3.79 12.43
N PHE A 240 -9.73 -2.89 13.32
CA PHE A 240 -9.60 -3.18 14.76
C PHE A 240 -10.92 -3.36 15.53
N VAL A 241 -12.02 -2.84 14.98
CA VAL A 241 -13.39 -3.06 15.46
C VAL A 241 -13.83 -4.52 15.45
N TYR A 242 -13.08 -5.39 14.80
CA TYR A 242 -13.35 -6.81 14.65
C TYR A 242 -12.58 -7.69 15.64
N LYS A 243 -11.75 -7.09 16.48
CA LYS A 243 -10.94 -7.78 17.48
C LYS A 243 -11.81 -8.61 18.45
N GLY A 244 -11.45 -9.88 18.65
CA GLY A 244 -12.11 -10.78 19.60
C GLY A 244 -13.53 -11.18 19.24
N ALA A 245 -14.02 -10.82 18.04
CA ALA A 245 -15.29 -11.29 17.53
C ALA A 245 -15.12 -12.65 16.85
N ALA A 246 -16.08 -13.57 17.03
CA ALA A 246 -16.18 -14.73 16.15
C ALA A 246 -16.78 -14.26 14.81
N MET A 247 -16.03 -14.41 13.71
CA MET A 247 -16.32 -13.69 12.47
C MET A 247 -16.62 -14.60 11.29
N ASP A 248 -17.55 -14.16 10.43
CA ASP A 248 -17.61 -14.62 9.04
C ASP A 248 -16.71 -13.71 8.19
N LEU A 249 -15.55 -14.22 7.77
CA LEU A 249 -14.56 -13.49 6.97
C LEU A 249 -15.14 -12.97 5.65
N THR A 250 -16.15 -13.65 5.09
CA THR A 250 -16.83 -13.21 3.86
C THR A 250 -17.66 -11.96 4.11
N ALA A 251 -18.32 -11.89 5.28
CA ALA A 251 -19.07 -10.71 5.70
C ALA A 251 -18.13 -9.54 6.01
N VAL A 252 -17.00 -9.82 6.66
CA VAL A 252 -15.96 -8.81 6.98
C VAL A 252 -15.36 -8.22 5.71
N ALA A 253 -14.98 -9.07 4.74
CA ALA A 253 -14.47 -8.64 3.44
C ALA A 253 -15.46 -7.72 2.72
N ARG A 254 -16.75 -8.09 2.72
CA ARG A 254 -17.81 -7.28 2.10
C ARG A 254 -18.00 -5.95 2.82
N GLU A 255 -18.02 -5.94 4.15
CA GLU A 255 -18.22 -4.72 4.94
C GLU A 255 -17.03 -3.75 4.81
N LEU A 256 -15.81 -4.27 4.77
CA LEU A 256 -14.61 -3.49 4.58
C LEU A 256 -14.36 -3.09 3.12
N ASN A 257 -15.16 -3.60 2.18
CA ASN A 257 -14.87 -3.56 0.75
C ASN A 257 -13.43 -4.03 0.46
N ALA A 258 -12.97 -5.04 1.20
CA ALA A 258 -11.64 -5.63 1.15
C ALA A 258 -11.67 -6.90 0.30
N ARG A 259 -10.92 -6.93 -0.81
CA ARG A 259 -10.84 -8.14 -1.64
C ARG A 259 -10.02 -9.24 -0.97
N TYR A 260 -8.96 -8.85 -0.26
CA TYR A 260 -8.08 -9.76 0.44
C TYR A 260 -8.05 -9.47 1.93
N ILE A 261 -7.91 -10.52 2.73
CA ILE A 261 -7.77 -10.43 4.18
C ILE A 261 -6.46 -11.10 4.60
N VAL A 262 -5.69 -10.39 5.43
CA VAL A 262 -4.61 -10.96 6.23
C VAL A 262 -5.14 -11.16 7.65
N GLU A 263 -5.06 -12.38 8.14
CA GLU A 263 -5.38 -12.70 9.53
C GLU A 263 -4.28 -13.57 10.14
N GLY A 264 -4.28 -13.68 11.47
CA GLY A 264 -3.31 -14.49 12.14
C GLY A 264 -3.53 -14.61 13.64
N SER A 265 -2.61 -15.31 14.28
CA SER A 265 -2.64 -15.53 15.71
C SER A 265 -1.24 -15.55 16.29
N VAL A 266 -1.12 -15.10 17.53
CA VAL A 266 0.10 -15.14 18.33
C VAL A 266 -0.10 -16.10 19.49
N ARG A 267 0.87 -16.98 19.71
CA ARG A 267 0.94 -17.85 20.88
C ARG A 267 2.32 -17.80 21.51
N LYS A 268 2.38 -17.43 22.78
CA LYS A 268 3.60 -17.51 23.58
C LYS A 268 3.62 -18.75 24.47
N ALA A 269 4.80 -19.35 24.62
CA ALA A 269 5.09 -20.35 25.63
C ALA A 269 6.49 -20.12 26.23
N GLY A 270 6.54 -19.60 27.45
CA GLY A 270 7.80 -19.20 28.10
C GLY A 270 8.46 -18.05 27.33
N ASN A 271 9.69 -18.28 26.87
CA ASN A 271 10.46 -17.30 26.07
C ASN A 271 10.28 -17.46 24.55
N ARG A 272 9.41 -18.37 24.10
CA ARG A 272 9.18 -18.58 22.66
C ARG A 272 7.84 -18.03 22.24
N VAL A 273 7.81 -17.39 21.09
CA VAL A 273 6.61 -16.91 20.42
C VAL A 273 6.44 -17.63 19.10
N ARG A 274 5.21 -18.02 18.82
CA ARG A 274 4.77 -18.50 17.52
C ARG A 274 3.74 -17.54 16.97
N VAL A 275 3.94 -17.09 15.75
CA VAL A 275 2.98 -16.30 14.98
C VAL A 275 2.54 -17.12 13.78
N THR A 276 1.24 -17.21 13.56
CA THR A 276 0.67 -17.78 12.33
C THR A 276 0.02 -16.65 11.55
N ALA A 277 0.24 -16.60 10.25
CA ALA A 277 -0.39 -15.61 9.38
C ALA A 277 -0.93 -16.27 8.12
N GLN A 278 -2.02 -15.74 7.58
CA GLN A 278 -2.69 -16.27 6.40
C GLN A 278 -3.19 -15.14 5.50
N LEU A 279 -3.22 -15.39 4.19
CA LEU A 279 -3.80 -14.52 3.18
C LEU A 279 -5.00 -15.22 2.55
N ILE A 280 -6.15 -14.56 2.56
CA ILE A 280 -7.44 -15.12 2.16
C ILE A 280 -8.10 -14.20 1.12
N GLU A 281 -8.71 -14.79 0.09
CA GLU A 281 -9.62 -14.07 -0.81
C GLU A 281 -10.99 -13.93 -0.14
N GLY A 282 -11.37 -12.70 0.17
CA GLY A 282 -12.51 -12.39 1.02
C GLY A 282 -13.89 -12.69 0.40
N THR A 283 -14.01 -12.78 -0.92
CA THR A 283 -15.29 -13.09 -1.58
C THR A 283 -15.61 -14.58 -1.58
N THR A 284 -14.59 -15.44 -1.64
CA THR A 284 -14.74 -16.91 -1.75
C THR A 284 -14.29 -17.65 -0.49
N ASN A 285 -13.65 -16.93 0.45
CA ASN A 285 -12.97 -17.50 1.61
C ASN A 285 -11.88 -18.52 1.22
N THR A 286 -11.24 -18.32 0.07
CA THR A 286 -10.15 -19.19 -0.42
C THR A 286 -8.83 -18.80 0.23
N HIS A 287 -8.14 -19.75 0.87
CA HIS A 287 -6.81 -19.54 1.42
C HIS A 287 -5.76 -19.53 0.30
N LEU A 288 -5.09 -18.40 0.12
CA LEU A 288 -4.04 -18.21 -0.89
C LEU A 288 -2.65 -18.56 -0.35
N TRP A 289 -2.44 -18.30 0.94
CA TRP A 289 -1.20 -18.57 1.65
C TRP A 289 -1.44 -18.69 3.15
N ALA A 290 -0.63 -19.51 3.82
CA ALA A 290 -0.57 -19.62 5.26
C ALA A 290 0.84 -20.07 5.67
N ASP A 291 1.39 -19.49 6.73
CA ASP A 291 2.68 -19.90 7.29
C ASP A 291 2.77 -19.65 8.79
N ARG A 292 3.84 -20.18 9.40
CA ARG A 292 4.17 -20.00 10.81
C ARG A 292 5.58 -19.48 10.99
N PHE A 293 5.73 -18.58 11.95
CA PHE A 293 6.99 -17.97 12.34
C PHE A 293 7.23 -18.28 13.81
N ASP A 294 8.43 -18.77 14.13
CA ASP A 294 8.84 -19.11 15.49
C ASP A 294 10.04 -18.23 15.86
N GLY A 295 10.01 -17.62 17.04
CA GLY A 295 11.09 -16.77 17.52
C GLY A 295 11.23 -16.74 19.03
N ASP A 296 12.30 -16.12 19.49
CA ASP A 296 12.65 -15.95 20.90
C ASP A 296 12.36 -14.52 21.36
N LEU A 297 11.77 -14.37 22.55
CA LEU A 297 11.32 -13.09 23.12
C LEU A 297 12.42 -12.24 23.77
N THR A 298 13.69 -12.65 23.67
CA THR A 298 14.84 -11.89 24.22
C THR A 298 14.89 -10.46 23.68
N ASP A 299 14.52 -10.25 22.42
CA ASP A 299 14.27 -8.92 21.84
C ASP A 299 12.93 -8.92 21.11
N ILE A 300 11.89 -8.47 21.82
CA ILE A 300 10.52 -8.49 21.32
C ILE A 300 10.31 -7.58 20.10
N PHE A 301 11.01 -6.45 20.02
CA PHE A 301 10.88 -5.51 18.91
C PHE A 301 11.60 -6.02 17.67
N ALA A 302 12.82 -6.55 17.81
CA ALA A 302 13.53 -7.17 16.69
C ALA A 302 12.76 -8.37 16.12
N LEU A 303 12.14 -9.18 17.00
CA LEU A 303 11.29 -10.29 16.57
C LEU A 303 10.03 -9.81 15.84
N GLN A 304 9.39 -8.74 16.34
CA GLN A 304 8.23 -8.12 15.69
C GLN A 304 8.59 -7.61 14.28
N ASP A 305 9.70 -6.89 14.14
CA ASP A 305 10.20 -6.40 12.84
C ASP A 305 10.49 -7.55 11.87
N GLU A 306 11.12 -8.62 12.35
CA GLU A 306 11.45 -9.79 11.53
C GLU A 306 10.19 -10.51 11.01
N ILE A 307 9.20 -10.72 11.89
CA ILE A 307 7.93 -11.37 11.56
C ILE A 307 7.12 -10.51 10.61
N THR A 308 6.97 -9.22 10.88
CA THR A 308 6.26 -8.28 10.01
C THR A 308 6.86 -8.32 8.61
N ALA A 309 8.19 -8.16 8.51
CA ALA A 309 8.86 -8.20 7.23
C ALA A 309 8.67 -9.57 6.54
N ALA A 310 8.67 -10.68 7.27
CA ALA A 310 8.43 -12.02 6.72
C ALA A 310 7.01 -12.19 6.15
N ILE A 311 5.99 -11.69 6.85
CA ILE A 311 4.60 -11.74 6.39
C ILE A 311 4.44 -10.88 5.13
N VAL A 312 4.94 -9.65 5.14
CA VAL A 312 4.83 -8.74 3.99
C VAL A 312 5.53 -9.30 2.75
N ARG A 313 6.74 -9.86 2.92
CA ARG A 313 7.47 -10.57 1.85
C ARG A 313 6.69 -11.73 1.25
N ALA A 314 5.90 -12.44 2.05
CA ALA A 314 5.12 -13.58 1.57
C ALA A 314 3.79 -13.16 0.93
N VAL A 315 3.11 -12.15 1.50
CA VAL A 315 1.80 -11.66 1.06
C VAL A 315 1.90 -10.94 -0.27
N ALA A 316 2.89 -10.06 -0.45
CA ALA A 316 2.97 -9.19 -1.61
C ALA A 316 3.00 -9.92 -2.97
N PRO A 317 3.91 -10.90 -3.21
CA PRO A 317 3.94 -11.62 -4.48
C PRO A 317 2.69 -12.49 -4.69
N ARG A 318 2.10 -13.04 -3.62
CA ARG A 318 0.89 -13.89 -3.69
C ARG A 318 -0.33 -13.10 -4.10
N PHE A 319 -0.46 -11.87 -3.61
CA PHE A 319 -1.50 -10.94 -4.03
C PHE A 319 -1.39 -10.65 -5.53
N VAL A 320 -0.19 -10.30 -6.02
CA VAL A 320 0.03 -10.00 -7.45
C VAL A 320 -0.34 -11.21 -8.30
N GLN A 321 0.08 -12.42 -7.90
CA GLN A 321 -0.27 -13.65 -8.60
C GLN A 321 -1.79 -13.88 -8.66
N ALA A 322 -2.49 -13.76 -7.53
CA ALA A 322 -3.94 -13.96 -7.48
C ALA A 322 -4.70 -12.98 -8.38
N GLU A 323 -4.25 -11.72 -8.44
CA GLU A 323 -4.84 -10.71 -9.31
C GLU A 323 -4.53 -10.94 -10.79
N VAL A 324 -3.35 -11.43 -11.13
CA VAL A 324 -3.03 -11.84 -12.50
C VAL A 324 -3.94 -12.99 -12.95
N GLU A 325 -4.09 -14.03 -12.13
CA GLU A 325 -4.97 -15.18 -12.41
C GLU A 325 -6.45 -14.78 -12.54
N ARG A 326 -6.90 -13.82 -11.72
CA ARG A 326 -8.24 -13.23 -11.85
C ARG A 326 -8.37 -12.45 -13.15
N SER A 327 -7.43 -11.56 -13.40
CA SER A 327 -7.46 -10.69 -14.57
C SER A 327 -7.50 -11.53 -15.84
N ALA A 328 -6.76 -12.64 -15.95
CA ALA A 328 -6.69 -13.51 -17.12
C ALA A 328 -8.05 -14.04 -17.62
N LYS A 329 -9.08 -14.04 -16.77
CA LYS A 329 -10.45 -14.47 -17.11
C LYS A 329 -11.31 -13.36 -17.73
N LEU A 330 -10.84 -12.11 -17.71
CA LEU A 330 -11.54 -10.94 -18.24
C LEU A 330 -11.29 -10.76 -19.75
N SER A 331 -12.29 -10.29 -20.47
CA SER A 331 -12.11 -9.84 -21.86
C SER A 331 -11.36 -8.50 -21.92
N GLU A 332 -10.80 -8.16 -23.08
CA GLU A 332 -10.08 -6.89 -23.27
C GLU A 332 -10.93 -5.65 -22.95
N THR A 333 -12.24 -5.70 -23.20
CA THR A 333 -13.17 -4.60 -22.91
C THR A 333 -13.52 -4.46 -21.42
N GLN A 334 -13.15 -5.46 -20.60
CA GLN A 334 -13.40 -5.49 -19.16
C GLN A 334 -12.15 -5.16 -18.33
N LEU A 335 -10.98 -4.99 -18.96
CA LEU A 335 -9.74 -4.71 -18.25
C LEU A 335 -9.69 -3.25 -17.80
N SER A 336 -9.55 -3.05 -16.49
CA SER A 336 -9.18 -1.75 -15.93
C SER A 336 -7.71 -1.40 -16.22
N SER A 337 -7.32 -0.15 -15.90
CA SER A 337 -5.92 0.27 -15.96
C SER A 337 -5.04 -0.63 -15.07
N TRP A 338 -5.57 -1.00 -13.91
CA TRP A 338 -4.90 -1.88 -12.95
C TRP A 338 -4.76 -3.32 -13.47
N ASP A 339 -5.80 -3.88 -14.08
CA ASP A 339 -5.73 -5.23 -14.67
C ASP A 339 -4.69 -5.30 -15.80
N SER A 340 -4.69 -4.28 -16.66
CA SER A 340 -3.73 -4.15 -17.76
C SER A 340 -2.29 -4.06 -17.23
N LEU A 341 -2.08 -3.27 -16.17
CA LEU A 341 -0.79 -3.15 -15.49
C LEU A 341 -0.31 -4.50 -14.94
N LEU A 342 -1.16 -5.23 -14.21
CA LEU A 342 -0.76 -6.50 -13.59
C LEU A 342 -0.47 -7.59 -14.62
N ARG A 343 -1.28 -7.69 -15.67
CA ARG A 343 -0.98 -8.61 -16.80
C ARG A 343 0.36 -8.29 -17.44
N ALA A 344 0.63 -7.01 -17.70
CA ALA A 344 1.91 -6.60 -18.26
C ALA A 344 3.09 -6.96 -17.35
N ARG A 345 2.97 -6.75 -16.04
CA ARG A 345 4.01 -7.15 -15.07
C ARG A 345 4.29 -8.66 -15.08
N ALA A 346 3.24 -9.48 -15.19
CA ALA A 346 3.40 -10.92 -15.28
C ALA A 346 4.14 -11.33 -16.57
N LEU A 347 3.86 -10.67 -17.69
CA LEU A 347 4.57 -10.88 -18.96
C LEU A 347 6.04 -10.45 -18.87
N LEU A 348 6.32 -9.30 -18.24
CA LEU A 348 7.69 -8.80 -18.04
C LEU A 348 8.53 -9.69 -17.12
N ALA A 349 7.90 -10.53 -16.29
CA ALA A 349 8.59 -11.49 -15.44
C ALA A 349 9.36 -12.55 -16.24
N ALA A 350 8.95 -12.85 -17.48
CA ALA A 350 9.64 -13.81 -18.34
C ALA A 350 11.01 -13.32 -18.82
N LEU A 351 11.23 -11.99 -18.85
CA LEU A 351 12.46 -11.36 -19.36
C LEU A 351 12.85 -11.85 -20.76
N ASP A 352 11.86 -12.00 -21.64
CA ASP A 352 12.03 -12.40 -23.04
C ASP A 352 11.38 -11.39 -23.99
N ARG A 353 11.68 -11.56 -25.29
CA ARG A 353 11.20 -10.68 -26.34
C ARG A 353 9.67 -10.72 -26.46
N GLU A 354 9.07 -11.90 -26.40
CA GLU A 354 7.62 -12.09 -26.56
C GLU A 354 6.83 -11.37 -25.45
N GLY A 355 7.19 -11.63 -24.19
CA GLY A 355 6.57 -11.02 -23.02
C GLY A 355 6.71 -9.50 -23.00
N VAL A 356 7.89 -8.95 -23.36
CA VAL A 356 8.06 -7.48 -23.49
C VAL A 356 7.16 -6.91 -24.60
N GLY A 357 7.09 -7.59 -25.74
CA GLY A 357 6.25 -7.18 -26.88
C GLY A 357 4.76 -7.15 -26.54
N GLU A 358 4.28 -8.11 -25.76
CA GLU A 358 2.89 -8.16 -25.29
C GLU A 358 2.59 -7.19 -24.13
N ALA A 359 3.57 -6.94 -23.25
CA ALA A 359 3.41 -6.05 -22.10
C ALA A 359 3.26 -4.57 -22.51
N MET A 360 4.02 -4.10 -23.52
CA MET A 360 4.03 -2.69 -23.91
C MET A 360 2.65 -2.15 -24.34
N PRO A 361 1.86 -2.83 -25.19
CA PRO A 361 0.50 -2.39 -25.54
C PRO A 361 -0.46 -2.34 -24.34
N LEU A 362 -0.34 -3.29 -23.41
CA LEU A 362 -1.15 -3.31 -22.17
C LEU A 362 -0.82 -2.12 -21.29
N LEU A 363 0.46 -1.79 -21.11
CA LEU A 363 0.90 -0.64 -20.32
C LEU A 363 0.48 0.69 -20.95
N ARG A 364 0.59 0.81 -22.28
CA ARG A 364 0.06 1.99 -23.01
C ARG A 364 -1.46 2.11 -22.86
N THR A 365 -2.18 0.99 -22.79
CA THR A 365 -3.63 0.99 -22.52
C THR A 365 -3.92 1.41 -21.07
N ALA A 366 -3.18 0.90 -20.10
CA ALA A 366 -3.29 1.31 -18.70
C ALA A 366 -3.09 2.83 -18.53
N ILE A 367 -2.09 3.41 -19.21
CA ILE A 367 -1.81 4.86 -19.21
C ILE A 367 -2.93 5.65 -19.91
N ARG A 368 -3.51 5.13 -21.00
CA ARG A 368 -4.64 5.81 -21.66
C ARG A 368 -5.89 5.84 -20.78
N GLN A 369 -6.14 4.77 -20.02
CA GLN A 369 -7.27 4.66 -19.11
C GLN A 369 -7.06 5.51 -17.84
N ASP A 370 -5.84 5.53 -17.30
CA ASP A 370 -5.45 6.40 -16.19
C ASP A 370 -4.07 7.04 -16.46
N PRO A 371 -4.05 8.27 -16.99
CA PRO A 371 -2.80 8.99 -17.25
C PRO A 371 -1.99 9.32 -16.00
N ARG A 372 -2.60 9.24 -14.80
CA ARG A 372 -1.97 9.48 -13.50
C ARG A 372 -1.55 8.18 -12.80
N ASN A 373 -1.55 7.05 -13.50
CA ASN A 373 -1.02 5.80 -12.97
C ASN A 373 0.52 5.77 -13.05
N ALA A 374 1.19 6.21 -11.98
CA ALA A 374 2.66 6.26 -11.90
C ALA A 374 3.30 4.89 -12.18
N GLN A 375 2.74 3.80 -11.67
CA GLN A 375 3.30 2.47 -11.90
C GLN A 375 3.20 2.03 -13.36
N ALA A 376 2.12 2.36 -14.07
CA ALA A 376 2.01 2.05 -15.50
C ALA A 376 3.09 2.78 -16.32
N HIS A 377 3.40 4.02 -15.99
CA HIS A 377 4.54 4.75 -16.56
C HIS A 377 5.88 4.09 -16.21
N SER A 378 6.10 3.73 -14.94
CA SER A 378 7.33 3.03 -14.51
C SER A 378 7.53 1.70 -15.25
N TRP A 379 6.50 0.86 -15.33
CA TRP A 379 6.61 -0.43 -16.00
C TRP A 379 6.74 -0.31 -17.52
N LEU A 380 6.13 0.72 -18.14
CA LEU A 380 6.37 1.00 -19.57
C LEU A 380 7.80 1.45 -19.81
N ALA A 381 8.32 2.33 -18.97
CA ALA A 381 9.71 2.75 -19.02
C ALA A 381 10.67 1.56 -18.86
N TYR A 382 10.37 0.66 -17.93
CA TYR A 382 11.13 -0.58 -17.73
C TYR A 382 11.06 -1.52 -18.94
N ALA A 383 9.89 -1.70 -19.55
CA ALA A 383 9.74 -2.50 -20.77
C ALA A 383 10.54 -1.91 -21.94
N LEU A 384 10.51 -0.59 -22.11
CA LEU A 384 11.30 0.13 -23.12
C LEU A 384 12.81 0.03 -22.84
N PHE A 385 13.22 0.07 -21.57
CA PHE A 385 14.59 -0.20 -21.17
C PHE A 385 15.02 -1.61 -21.57
N LEU A 386 14.22 -2.64 -21.27
CA LEU A 386 14.53 -4.01 -21.70
C LEU A 386 14.60 -4.09 -23.23
N SER A 387 13.67 -3.46 -23.93
CA SER A 387 13.69 -3.33 -25.39
C SER A 387 15.04 -2.79 -25.89
N SER A 388 15.48 -1.66 -25.35
CA SER A 388 16.75 -1.01 -25.72
C SER A 388 17.98 -1.83 -25.32
N ALA A 389 18.05 -2.31 -24.08
CA ALA A 389 19.20 -3.00 -23.50
C ALA A 389 19.46 -4.38 -24.15
N PHE A 390 18.41 -5.03 -24.63
CA PHE A 390 18.52 -6.32 -25.29
C PHE A 390 18.46 -6.23 -26.82
N GLY A 391 18.27 -5.03 -27.37
CA GLY A 391 18.15 -4.81 -28.82
C GLY A 391 16.85 -5.40 -29.39
N TRP A 392 15.82 -5.52 -28.57
CA TRP A 392 14.50 -5.95 -28.99
C TRP A 392 13.73 -4.73 -29.51
N PHE A 393 13.05 -4.91 -30.64
CA PHE A 393 12.12 -3.95 -31.25
C PHE A 393 12.71 -2.57 -31.61
N GLY A 394 12.66 -2.23 -32.90
CA GLY A 394 12.93 -0.86 -33.36
C GLY A 394 14.35 -0.37 -33.09
N ASP A 395 14.49 0.94 -32.96
CA ASP A 395 15.76 1.62 -32.71
C ASP A 395 16.01 1.72 -31.19
N PRO A 396 17.16 1.22 -30.68
CA PRO A 396 17.50 1.29 -29.25
C PRO A 396 17.56 2.71 -28.67
N ASP A 397 17.98 3.71 -29.46
CA ASP A 397 18.09 5.09 -29.02
C ASP A 397 16.70 5.72 -28.82
N ILE A 398 15.77 5.48 -29.75
CA ILE A 398 14.39 5.95 -29.64
C ILE A 398 13.71 5.33 -28.42
N SER A 399 13.89 4.03 -28.22
CA SER A 399 13.32 3.31 -27.07
C SER A 399 13.88 3.84 -25.75
N ARG A 400 15.18 4.19 -25.69
CA ARG A 400 15.81 4.79 -24.52
C ARG A 400 15.23 6.17 -24.21
N ASP A 401 15.09 7.03 -25.21
CA ASP A 401 14.58 8.39 -25.01
C ASP A 401 13.11 8.38 -24.54
N GLU A 402 12.29 7.48 -25.10
CA GLU A 402 10.93 7.23 -24.58
C GLU A 402 10.97 6.71 -23.14
N ALA A 403 11.87 5.78 -22.82
CA ALA A 403 12.00 5.22 -21.46
C ALA A 403 12.32 6.32 -20.43
N VAL A 404 13.26 7.23 -20.74
CA VAL A 404 13.61 8.37 -19.88
C VAL A 404 12.40 9.26 -19.62
N SER A 405 11.63 9.55 -20.68
CA SER A 405 10.42 10.39 -20.58
C SER A 405 9.39 9.77 -19.63
N PHE A 406 9.05 8.50 -19.83
CA PHE A 406 8.08 7.80 -18.99
C PHE A 406 8.56 7.63 -17.54
N ALA A 407 9.84 7.34 -17.32
CA ALA A 407 10.39 7.22 -15.97
C ALA A 407 10.32 8.54 -15.19
N ARG A 408 10.65 9.67 -15.84
CA ARG A 408 10.52 11.01 -15.22
C ARG A 408 9.07 11.37 -14.96
N GLN A 409 8.17 11.05 -15.88
CA GLN A 409 6.75 11.25 -15.69
C GLN A 409 6.22 10.45 -14.49
N ALA A 410 6.65 9.22 -14.30
CA ALA A 410 6.25 8.38 -13.16
C ALA A 410 6.60 9.04 -11.82
N VAL A 411 7.86 9.49 -11.65
CA VAL A 411 8.30 10.21 -10.43
C VAL A 411 7.57 11.54 -10.25
N SER A 412 7.25 12.25 -11.34
CA SER A 412 6.47 13.49 -11.27
C SER A 412 5.03 13.27 -10.82
N ILE A 413 4.44 12.12 -11.13
CA ILE A 413 3.06 11.77 -10.77
C ILE A 413 3.00 11.34 -9.29
N ASP A 414 3.91 10.47 -8.86
CA ASP A 414 4.04 10.02 -7.47
C ASP A 414 5.51 10.05 -7.01
N PRO A 415 5.95 11.15 -6.36
CA PRO A 415 7.31 11.29 -5.85
C PRO A 415 7.66 10.33 -4.70
N ASP A 416 6.66 9.64 -4.14
CA ASP A 416 6.79 8.69 -3.05
C ASP A 416 6.47 7.25 -3.51
N ASP A 417 6.63 6.94 -4.80
CA ASP A 417 6.63 5.57 -5.34
C ASP A 417 8.06 5.02 -5.46
N ALA A 418 8.37 3.95 -4.71
CA ALA A 418 9.69 3.34 -4.70
C ALA A 418 10.08 2.77 -6.07
N LEU A 419 9.13 2.19 -6.82
CA LEU A 419 9.36 1.64 -8.15
C LEU A 419 9.78 2.74 -9.14
N SER A 420 9.07 3.88 -9.16
CA SER A 420 9.40 5.02 -10.02
C SER A 420 10.84 5.49 -9.84
N HIS A 421 11.33 5.58 -8.60
CA HIS A 421 12.73 5.95 -8.34
C HIS A 421 13.73 4.89 -8.81
N VAL A 422 13.44 3.60 -8.60
CA VAL A 422 14.31 2.52 -9.10
C VAL A 422 14.39 2.52 -10.62
N VAL A 423 13.25 2.59 -11.29
CA VAL A 423 13.20 2.58 -12.76
C VAL A 423 13.88 3.82 -13.33
N LEU A 424 13.67 5.00 -12.74
CA LEU A 424 14.36 6.22 -13.14
C LEU A 424 15.88 6.06 -13.00
N GLY A 425 16.36 5.59 -11.85
CA GLY A 425 17.78 5.37 -11.61
C GLY A 425 18.41 4.42 -12.63
N LEU A 426 17.74 3.29 -12.91
CA LEU A 426 18.18 2.32 -13.91
C LEU A 426 18.30 2.95 -15.31
N ILE A 427 17.27 3.67 -15.73
CA ILE A 427 17.20 4.23 -17.08
C ILE A 427 18.16 5.40 -17.24
N GLU A 428 18.18 6.34 -16.29
CA GLU A 428 19.06 7.51 -16.40
C GLU A 428 20.52 7.12 -16.37
N ALA A 429 20.90 6.16 -15.54
CA ALA A 429 22.28 5.74 -15.54
C ALA A 429 22.61 4.99 -16.85
N SER A 430 21.67 4.28 -17.50
CA SER A 430 21.94 3.63 -18.81
C SER A 430 22.14 4.68 -19.92
N ALA A 431 21.50 5.83 -19.78
CA ALA A 431 21.57 6.93 -20.73
C ALA A 431 22.79 7.85 -20.51
N THR A 432 23.24 8.01 -19.26
CA THR A 432 24.26 9.00 -18.87
C THR A 432 25.56 8.40 -18.37
N ASN A 433 25.57 7.09 -18.09
CA ASN A 433 26.63 6.38 -17.37
C ASN A 433 26.92 6.94 -15.96
N ASP A 434 25.99 7.70 -15.35
CA ASP A 434 26.13 8.22 -13.99
C ASP A 434 25.59 7.22 -12.96
N MET A 435 26.46 6.27 -12.62
CA MET A 435 26.21 5.25 -11.59
C MET A 435 25.92 5.84 -10.21
N GLN A 436 26.48 7.00 -9.88
CA GLN A 436 26.22 7.64 -8.59
C GLN A 436 24.83 8.26 -8.53
N ALA A 437 24.34 8.82 -9.63
CA ALA A 437 22.95 9.27 -9.72
C ALA A 437 21.97 8.11 -9.53
N ALA A 438 22.22 6.96 -10.18
CA ALA A 438 21.43 5.76 -9.95
C ALA A 438 21.44 5.31 -8.48
N ALA A 439 22.60 5.30 -7.83
CA ALA A 439 22.70 4.91 -6.43
C ALA A 439 21.83 5.81 -5.53
N ARG A 440 21.85 7.14 -5.74
CA ARG A 440 20.98 8.07 -5.00
C ARG A 440 19.49 7.80 -5.24
N ALA A 441 19.10 7.44 -6.47
CA ALA A 441 17.72 7.09 -6.78
C ALA A 441 17.28 5.79 -6.06
N TYR A 442 18.17 4.78 -6.01
CA TYR A 442 17.93 3.54 -5.28
C TYR A 442 17.87 3.76 -3.76
N GLU A 443 18.74 4.62 -3.21
CA GLU A 443 18.68 5.04 -1.80
C GLU A 443 17.36 5.75 -1.48
N ARG A 444 16.88 6.62 -2.38
CA ARG A 444 15.57 7.26 -2.23
C ARG A 444 14.45 6.22 -2.23
N ALA A 445 14.49 5.24 -3.12
CA ALA A 445 13.51 4.16 -3.15
C ALA A 445 13.52 3.34 -1.86
N LEU A 446 14.69 3.03 -1.31
CA LEU A 446 14.84 2.32 -0.03
C LEU A 446 14.40 3.16 1.17
N GLY A 447 14.55 4.49 1.10
CA GLY A 447 14.01 5.41 2.10
C GLY A 447 12.48 5.46 2.09
N ILE A 448 11.84 5.22 0.94
CA ILE A 448 10.38 5.10 0.80
C ILE A 448 9.91 3.71 1.26
N ASN A 449 10.57 2.65 0.77
CA ASN A 449 10.24 1.27 1.09
C ASN A 449 11.53 0.44 1.35
N PRO A 450 11.89 0.24 2.63
CA PRO A 450 13.06 -0.57 3.03
C PRO A 450 12.96 -2.05 2.67
N ASN A 451 11.77 -2.55 2.31
CA ASN A 451 11.48 -3.93 1.95
C ASN A 451 11.35 -4.12 0.43
N PHE A 452 11.77 -3.13 -0.38
CA PHE A 452 11.67 -3.22 -1.84
C PHE A 452 12.87 -3.96 -2.46
N ALA A 453 12.70 -5.27 -2.70
CA ALA A 453 13.74 -6.16 -3.23
C ALA A 453 14.44 -5.63 -4.49
N MET A 454 13.65 -5.05 -5.40
CA MET A 454 14.15 -4.53 -6.67
C MET A 454 15.18 -3.41 -6.50
N ALA A 455 15.01 -2.52 -5.51
CA ALA A 455 15.99 -1.47 -5.23
C ALA A 455 17.34 -2.06 -4.78
N TYR A 456 17.33 -3.07 -3.91
CA TYR A 456 18.55 -3.77 -3.50
C TYR A 456 19.21 -4.50 -4.67
N GLY A 457 18.43 -5.16 -5.52
CA GLY A 457 18.95 -5.89 -6.68
C GLY A 457 19.71 -4.99 -7.64
N PHE A 458 19.09 -3.87 -8.04
CA PHE A 458 19.73 -2.88 -8.91
C PHE A 458 20.88 -2.12 -8.22
N MET A 459 20.76 -1.81 -6.93
CA MET A 459 21.87 -1.27 -6.15
C MET A 459 23.07 -2.22 -6.16
N GLY A 460 22.84 -3.52 -6.00
CA GLY A 460 23.89 -4.54 -6.03
C GLY A 460 24.64 -4.54 -7.37
N GLY A 461 23.92 -4.57 -8.48
CA GLY A 461 24.51 -4.46 -9.82
C GLY A 461 25.31 -3.17 -10.01
N ASN A 462 24.73 -2.03 -9.63
CA ASN A 462 25.37 -0.72 -9.74
C ASN A 462 26.67 -0.62 -8.91
N GLN A 463 26.66 -1.10 -7.66
CA GLN A 463 27.86 -1.14 -6.82
C GLN A 463 28.96 -2.03 -7.41
N ALA A 464 28.61 -3.11 -8.14
CA ALA A 464 29.60 -3.94 -8.81
C ALA A 464 30.28 -3.18 -9.96
N VAL A 465 29.52 -2.40 -10.73
CA VAL A 465 30.06 -1.54 -11.79
C VAL A 465 30.97 -0.44 -11.22
N LEU A 466 30.65 0.06 -10.01
CA LEU A 466 31.52 0.97 -9.26
C LEU A 466 32.76 0.28 -8.62
N GLY A 467 32.91 -1.04 -8.75
CA GLY A 467 34.01 -1.82 -8.17
C GLY A 467 33.84 -2.19 -6.69
N ASN A 468 32.71 -1.84 -6.07
CA ASN A 468 32.41 -2.09 -4.66
C ASN A 468 31.81 -3.50 -4.45
N PHE A 469 32.54 -4.54 -4.83
CA PHE A 469 32.02 -5.91 -4.91
C PHE A 469 31.45 -6.49 -3.60
N ALA A 470 31.99 -6.11 -2.44
CA ALA A 470 31.50 -6.57 -1.14
C ALA A 470 30.13 -5.96 -0.80
N ALA A 471 29.97 -4.65 -1.03
CA ALA A 471 28.69 -3.96 -0.87
C ALA A 471 27.67 -4.48 -1.89
N ALA A 472 28.10 -4.67 -3.14
CA ALA A 472 27.29 -5.23 -4.21
C ALA A 472 26.70 -6.60 -3.83
N ARG A 473 27.53 -7.52 -3.31
CA ARG A 473 27.07 -8.84 -2.85
C ARG A 473 26.07 -8.73 -1.70
N THR A 474 26.36 -7.87 -0.71
CA THR A 474 25.47 -7.63 0.43
C THR A 474 24.07 -7.19 -0.03
N HIS A 475 23.99 -6.29 -1.01
CA HIS A 475 22.71 -5.85 -1.55
C HIS A 475 22.00 -6.93 -2.36
N LEU A 476 22.71 -7.71 -3.19
CA LEU A 476 22.09 -8.83 -3.91
C LEU A 476 21.53 -9.89 -2.97
N ASP A 477 22.29 -10.26 -1.93
CA ASP A 477 21.86 -11.22 -0.91
C ASP A 477 20.62 -10.70 -0.17
N GLN A 478 20.56 -9.39 0.09
CA GLN A 478 19.39 -8.75 0.66
C GLN A 478 18.17 -8.81 -0.29
N ALA A 479 18.36 -8.54 -1.58
CA ALA A 479 17.30 -8.64 -2.58
C ALA A 479 16.72 -10.05 -2.65
N LEU A 480 17.58 -11.08 -2.69
CA LEU A 480 17.18 -12.49 -2.72
C LEU A 480 16.59 -12.95 -1.39
N ARG A 481 17.01 -12.40 -0.25
CA ARG A 481 16.34 -12.63 1.04
C ARG A 481 14.92 -12.07 1.06
N LEU A 482 14.72 -10.91 0.42
CA LEU A 482 13.41 -10.28 0.31
C LEU A 482 12.49 -11.00 -0.68
N SER A 483 13.04 -11.44 -1.81
CA SER A 483 12.34 -12.11 -2.90
C SER A 483 13.18 -13.25 -3.48
N PRO A 484 13.15 -14.47 -2.86
CA PRO A 484 14.03 -15.58 -3.26
C PRO A 484 13.77 -16.13 -4.67
N ARG A 485 12.60 -15.84 -5.25
CA ARG A 485 12.21 -16.23 -6.60
C ARG A 485 11.81 -15.02 -7.43
N ASP A 486 12.50 -13.90 -7.20
CA ASP A 486 12.22 -12.69 -7.97
C ASP A 486 12.47 -12.93 -9.46
N PRO A 487 11.51 -12.61 -10.34
CA PRO A 487 11.72 -12.73 -11.78
C PRO A 487 12.91 -11.88 -12.27
N SER A 488 13.20 -10.76 -11.61
CA SER A 488 14.28 -9.84 -11.98
C SER A 488 15.66 -10.29 -11.50
N ALA A 489 15.76 -11.37 -10.71
CA ALA A 489 17.03 -11.84 -10.14
C ALA A 489 18.10 -12.13 -11.21
N GLY A 490 17.69 -12.67 -12.36
CA GLY A 490 18.58 -12.89 -13.50
C GLY A 490 19.17 -11.58 -14.04
N LEU A 491 18.37 -10.52 -14.10
CA LEU A 491 18.83 -9.20 -14.55
C LEU A 491 19.81 -8.57 -13.55
N TRP A 492 19.54 -8.67 -12.25
CA TRP A 492 20.46 -8.18 -11.22
C TRP A 492 21.81 -8.91 -11.28
N GLN A 493 21.78 -10.23 -11.54
CA GLN A 493 22.99 -11.01 -11.74
C GLN A 493 23.76 -10.57 -12.99
N ILE A 494 23.09 -10.25 -14.09
CA ILE A 494 23.74 -9.69 -15.30
C ILE A 494 24.47 -8.39 -14.94
N LEU A 495 23.81 -7.46 -14.25
CA LEU A 495 24.44 -6.19 -13.88
C LEU A 495 25.65 -6.38 -12.95
N TYR A 496 25.57 -7.34 -12.03
CA TYR A 496 26.71 -7.72 -11.20
C TYR A 496 27.87 -8.31 -12.02
N ASN A 497 27.54 -9.21 -12.95
CA ASN A 497 28.51 -9.86 -13.84
C ASN A 497 29.21 -8.86 -14.76
N ILE A 498 28.53 -7.81 -15.20
CA ILE A 498 29.13 -6.69 -15.93
C ILE A 498 30.28 -6.12 -15.10
N GLY A 499 30.03 -5.69 -13.86
CA GLY A 499 31.10 -5.15 -13.00
C GLY A 499 32.27 -6.12 -12.78
N LEU A 500 32.00 -7.42 -12.60
CA LEU A 500 33.04 -8.44 -12.50
C LEU A 500 33.85 -8.60 -13.80
N PHE A 501 33.19 -8.59 -14.95
CA PHE A 501 33.84 -8.73 -16.25
C PHE A 501 34.78 -7.56 -16.52
N GLY A 502 34.35 -6.32 -16.21
CA GLY A 502 35.18 -5.12 -16.33
C GLY A 502 36.38 -5.11 -15.37
N ALA A 503 36.30 -5.83 -14.25
CA ALA A 503 37.42 -6.07 -13.33
C ALA A 503 38.22 -7.34 -13.65
N GLU A 504 38.00 -7.95 -14.81
CA GLU A 504 38.68 -9.17 -15.28
C GLU A 504 38.50 -10.39 -14.37
N ARG A 505 37.44 -10.41 -13.54
CA ARG A 505 37.11 -11.51 -12.62
C ARG A 505 36.26 -12.59 -13.30
N TYR A 506 36.78 -13.16 -14.38
CA TYR A 506 36.01 -14.04 -15.28
C TYR A 506 35.52 -15.33 -14.61
N ASP A 507 36.31 -15.94 -13.72
CA ASP A 507 35.88 -17.13 -12.96
C ASP A 507 34.66 -16.85 -12.06
N ASP A 508 34.59 -15.65 -11.49
CA ASP A 508 33.44 -15.22 -10.67
C ASP A 508 32.20 -14.99 -11.53
N VAL A 509 32.37 -14.47 -12.76
CA VAL A 509 31.27 -14.33 -13.73
C VAL A 509 30.70 -15.70 -14.10
N VAL A 510 31.56 -16.68 -14.39
CA VAL A 510 31.13 -18.05 -14.70
C VAL A 510 30.36 -18.65 -13.52
N SER A 511 30.92 -18.56 -12.31
CA SER A 511 30.30 -19.11 -11.10
C SER A 511 28.94 -18.48 -10.80
N GLY A 512 28.83 -17.15 -10.92
CA GLY A 512 27.57 -16.42 -10.70
C GLY A 512 26.53 -16.71 -11.80
N ALA A 513 26.97 -16.82 -13.06
CA ALA A 513 26.08 -17.19 -14.16
C ALA A 513 25.57 -18.64 -14.03
N ASP A 514 26.39 -19.59 -13.59
CA ASP A 514 25.99 -20.98 -13.32
C ASP A 514 24.87 -21.07 -12.28
N GLU A 515 24.93 -20.25 -11.25
CA GLU A 515 23.88 -20.16 -10.24
C GLU A 515 22.59 -19.54 -10.80
N ALA A 516 22.69 -18.42 -11.50
CA ALA A 516 21.50 -17.77 -12.05
C ALA A 516 20.83 -18.59 -13.16
N ILE A 517 21.58 -19.32 -13.99
CA ILE A 517 21.03 -20.19 -15.04
C ILE A 517 20.22 -21.34 -14.43
N ARG A 518 20.61 -21.86 -13.25
CA ARG A 518 19.83 -22.90 -12.56
C ARG A 518 18.44 -22.41 -12.15
N SER A 519 18.32 -21.12 -11.82
CA SER A 519 17.05 -20.51 -11.44
C SER A 519 16.25 -20.00 -12.64
N ASN A 520 16.94 -19.47 -13.67
CA ASN A 520 16.35 -18.83 -14.85
C ASN A 520 16.95 -19.42 -16.15
N PRO A 521 16.65 -20.69 -16.48
CA PRO A 521 17.31 -21.40 -17.58
C PRO A 521 16.95 -20.91 -18.98
N ASP A 522 15.87 -20.15 -19.12
CA ASP A 522 15.39 -19.62 -20.40
C ASP A 522 15.83 -18.18 -20.67
N PHE A 523 16.61 -17.57 -19.77
CA PHE A 523 17.08 -16.21 -19.95
C PHE A 523 18.42 -16.14 -20.71
N ALA A 524 18.35 -15.84 -22.01
CA ALA A 524 19.51 -15.81 -22.93
C ALA A 524 20.67 -14.90 -22.45
N GLY A 525 20.36 -13.82 -21.73
CA GLY A 525 21.35 -12.87 -21.20
C GLY A 525 22.39 -13.53 -20.29
N LEU A 526 22.01 -14.54 -19.50
CA LEU A 526 22.93 -15.21 -18.58
C LEU A 526 23.96 -16.07 -19.33
N TYR A 527 23.52 -16.80 -20.36
CA TYR A 527 24.42 -17.58 -21.23
C TYR A 527 25.38 -16.66 -22.00
N ARG A 528 24.94 -15.47 -22.43
CA ARG A 528 25.84 -14.49 -23.08
C ARG A 528 26.97 -14.05 -22.14
N GLN A 529 26.65 -13.71 -20.89
CA GLN A 529 27.65 -13.33 -19.89
C GLN A 529 28.64 -14.47 -19.61
N ARG A 530 28.14 -15.70 -19.46
CA ARG A 530 28.99 -16.89 -19.24
C ARG A 530 29.85 -17.21 -20.45
N ALA A 531 29.30 -17.14 -21.67
CA ALA A 531 30.05 -17.37 -22.91
C ALA A 531 31.23 -16.41 -23.06
N ALA A 532 31.00 -15.11 -22.82
CA ALA A 532 32.06 -14.11 -22.89
C ALA A 532 33.17 -14.38 -21.86
N ALA A 533 32.81 -14.69 -20.61
CA ALA A 533 33.78 -15.00 -19.57
C ALA A 533 34.56 -16.30 -19.86
N LEU A 534 33.87 -17.35 -20.34
CA LEU A 534 34.50 -18.61 -20.76
C LEU A 534 35.48 -18.39 -21.91
N ALA A 535 35.16 -17.52 -22.87
CA ALA A 535 36.07 -17.18 -23.96
C ALA A 535 37.34 -16.49 -23.44
N LYS A 536 37.21 -15.51 -22.52
CA LYS A 536 38.36 -14.86 -21.87
C LYS A 536 39.22 -15.82 -21.04
N LEU A 537 38.64 -16.90 -20.52
CA LEU A 537 39.36 -17.98 -19.83
C LEU A 537 39.96 -19.03 -20.78
N GLY A 538 39.77 -18.90 -22.10
CA GLY A 538 40.23 -19.87 -23.11
C GLY A 538 39.38 -21.15 -23.19
N ARG A 539 38.23 -21.21 -22.50
CA ARG A 539 37.30 -22.34 -22.49
C ARG A 539 36.32 -22.27 -23.67
N ILE A 540 36.87 -22.20 -24.89
CA ILE A 540 36.14 -21.87 -26.12
C ILE A 540 35.01 -22.85 -26.47
N GLU A 541 35.20 -24.16 -26.25
CA GLU A 541 34.15 -25.15 -26.55
C GLU A 541 32.92 -25.00 -25.66
N GLU A 542 33.13 -24.65 -24.39
CA GLU A 542 32.03 -24.37 -23.46
C GLU A 542 31.34 -23.05 -23.83
N ALA A 543 32.11 -22.02 -24.21
CA ALA A 543 31.56 -20.76 -24.69
C ALA A 543 30.69 -20.94 -25.95
N ARG A 544 31.13 -21.77 -26.91
CA ARG A 544 30.35 -22.13 -28.11
C ARG A 544 29.05 -22.86 -27.79
N ASN A 545 29.07 -23.72 -26.76
CA ASN A 545 27.84 -24.39 -26.30
C ASN A 545 26.84 -23.38 -25.74
N ASP A 546 27.31 -22.37 -25.00
CA ASP A 546 26.47 -21.29 -24.52
C ASP A 546 25.92 -20.45 -25.67
N ILE A 547 26.71 -20.11 -26.68
CA ILE A 547 26.22 -19.40 -27.88
C ILE A 547 25.11 -20.19 -28.60
N LYS A 548 25.20 -21.53 -28.67
CA LYS A 548 24.10 -22.35 -29.21
C LYS A 548 22.82 -22.20 -28.39
N GLN A 549 22.92 -22.09 -27.06
CA GLN A 549 21.75 -21.83 -26.21
C GLN A 549 21.22 -20.41 -26.39
N VAL A 550 22.10 -19.42 -26.50
CA VAL A 550 21.74 -18.03 -26.81
C VAL A 550 20.91 -17.97 -28.10
N LEU A 551 21.40 -18.55 -29.20
CA LEU A 551 20.69 -18.53 -30.49
C LEU A 551 19.42 -19.40 -30.51
N ARG A 552 19.27 -20.34 -29.56
CA ARG A 552 18.02 -21.08 -29.37
C ARG A 552 16.95 -20.20 -28.71
N LEU A 553 17.35 -19.36 -27.76
CA LEU A 553 16.47 -18.52 -26.94
C LEU A 553 16.21 -17.14 -27.59
N ASP A 554 17.18 -16.60 -28.32
CA ASP A 554 17.12 -15.32 -29.02
C ASP A 554 17.78 -15.47 -30.41
N PRO A 555 17.06 -15.99 -31.42
CA PRO A 555 17.64 -16.35 -32.72
C PRO A 555 18.15 -15.18 -33.55
N ASP A 556 17.66 -13.98 -33.28
CA ASP A 556 17.96 -12.78 -34.07
C ASP A 556 19.16 -12.00 -33.52
N ILE A 557 19.72 -12.40 -32.36
CA ILE A 557 20.79 -11.63 -31.69
C ILE A 557 22.13 -11.76 -32.40
N THR A 558 22.78 -10.61 -32.61
CA THR A 558 24.08 -10.50 -33.32
C THR A 558 24.99 -9.49 -32.64
N ILE A 559 26.29 -9.54 -32.96
CA ILE A 559 27.26 -8.55 -32.50
C ILE A 559 26.84 -7.14 -32.91
N LYS A 560 26.32 -6.95 -34.12
CA LYS A 560 25.82 -5.66 -34.60
C LYS A 560 24.68 -5.11 -33.74
N ILE A 561 23.70 -5.94 -33.38
CA ILE A 561 22.60 -5.54 -32.50
C ILE A 561 23.16 -5.18 -31.13
N MET A 562 24.02 -6.03 -30.56
CA MET A 562 24.60 -5.78 -29.23
C MET A 562 25.46 -4.52 -29.16
N ARG A 563 26.22 -4.20 -30.22
CA ARG A 563 26.98 -2.94 -30.30
C ARG A 563 26.07 -1.70 -30.26
N GLY A 564 24.84 -1.81 -30.75
CA GLY A 564 23.83 -0.76 -30.69
C GLY A 564 23.09 -0.63 -29.36
N THR A 565 23.32 -1.54 -28.40
CA THR A 565 22.67 -1.50 -27.09
C THR A 565 23.48 -0.70 -26.07
N PRO A 566 22.85 0.14 -25.23
CA PRO A 566 23.57 0.88 -24.19
C PRO A 566 24.04 -0.08 -23.08
N PHE A 567 25.34 -0.40 -23.07
CA PHE A 567 25.99 -1.18 -22.02
C PHE A 567 26.77 -0.29 -21.05
N TRP A 568 26.77 -0.72 -19.79
CA TRP A 568 27.37 -0.06 -18.63
C TRP A 568 28.92 -0.17 -18.55
N LEU A 569 29.58 -0.57 -19.63
CA LEU A 569 31.02 -0.79 -19.73
C LEU A 569 31.55 -0.49 -21.14
N ASP A 570 32.88 -0.41 -21.26
CA ASP A 570 33.53 -0.59 -22.56
C ASP A 570 33.09 -1.93 -23.15
N VAL A 571 32.27 -1.84 -24.19
CA VAL A 571 31.52 -2.98 -24.73
C VAL A 571 32.39 -3.82 -25.67
N GLU A 572 33.46 -3.27 -26.25
CA GLU A 572 34.26 -3.97 -27.25
C GLU A 572 34.98 -5.20 -26.67
N PRO A 573 35.62 -5.18 -25.48
CA PRO A 573 36.21 -6.39 -24.90
C PRO A 573 35.21 -7.53 -24.69
N PHE A 574 33.94 -7.20 -24.42
CA PHE A 574 32.85 -8.16 -24.26
C PHE A 574 32.36 -8.69 -25.62
N LEU A 575 32.17 -7.81 -26.62
CA LEU A 575 31.81 -8.21 -27.98
C LEU A 575 32.90 -9.07 -28.63
N ASP A 576 34.17 -8.76 -28.42
CA ASP A 576 35.30 -9.55 -28.89
C ASP A 576 35.26 -10.98 -28.33
N ALA A 577 34.98 -11.12 -27.03
CA ALA A 577 34.83 -12.43 -26.40
C ALA A 577 33.65 -13.23 -26.98
N LEU A 578 32.53 -12.56 -27.27
CA LEU A 578 31.38 -13.20 -27.91
C LEU A 578 31.65 -13.60 -29.35
N ARG A 579 32.44 -12.81 -30.09
CA ARG A 579 32.92 -13.15 -31.43
C ARG A 579 33.81 -14.39 -31.40
N GLU A 580 34.73 -14.46 -30.45
CA GLU A 580 35.57 -15.65 -30.22
C GLU A 580 34.75 -16.89 -29.84
N ALA A 581 33.67 -16.69 -29.06
CA ALA A 581 32.71 -17.73 -28.71
C ALA A 581 31.81 -18.17 -29.88
N GLY A 582 31.81 -17.43 -30.99
CA GLY A 582 31.10 -17.78 -32.23
C GLY A 582 29.73 -17.14 -32.41
N LEU A 583 29.45 -16.00 -31.74
CA LEU A 583 28.22 -15.24 -32.01
C LEU A 583 28.28 -14.59 -33.42
N PRO A 584 27.20 -14.64 -34.21
CA PRO A 584 27.16 -14.04 -35.56
C PRO A 584 27.36 -12.51 -35.55
N GLU A 585 27.98 -11.99 -36.62
CA GLU A 585 28.20 -10.54 -36.80
C GLU A 585 26.94 -9.80 -37.26
N GLU A 586 26.19 -10.39 -38.20
CA GLU A 586 25.03 -9.80 -38.88
C GLU A 586 23.81 -10.72 -38.89
#